data_AF-A0A4Y2BHQ5-F1
#
_entry.id   AF-A0A4Y2BHQ5-F1
#
_cell.length_a   1.000
_cell.length_b   1.000
_cell.length_c   1.000
_cell.angle_alpha   90.00
_cell.angle_beta   90.00
_cell.angle_gamma   90.00
#
_symmetry.space_group_name_H-M   'P 1'
#
loop_
_entity.id
_entity.type
_entity.pdbx_description
1 polymer ?
#
loop_
_entity_poly.entity_id
_entity_poly.type
_entity_poly.pdbx_seq_one_letter_code
_entity_poly.pdbx_strand_id
1 'polypeptide(L)'
;MVSSCNIGLFADDVVIWKNDKDVIKIENSLNQNMVAIQSFAEEHKLNFNPAKSFTCIFTTNRHMFNLQPKIYLKGNLLETSKSPTYFGFTFDTEINCGKHIAKLVEKGRKHLQLLKFISGRDWGANSGTLRMTYTALIRPVLDNG
;
A
#
# COMPACT_ATOMS: atom_id res chain seq x y z
N MET A 1 -25.84 -18.07 -4.08
CA MET A 1 -24.61 -18.60 -3.45
C MET A 1 -23.63 -17.43 -3.38
N VAL A 2 -23.38 -16.87 -2.20
CA VAL A 2 -22.46 -15.73 -2.04
C VAL A 2 -21.08 -16.20 -2.47
N SER A 3 -20.56 -15.68 -3.56
CA SER A 3 -19.22 -16.05 -4.00
C SER A 3 -18.24 -15.47 -2.97
N SER A 4 -17.53 -16.34 -2.25
CA SER A 4 -16.62 -15.94 -1.17
C SER A 4 -15.54 -15.00 -1.69
N CYS A 5 -15.37 -13.86 -1.01
CA CYS A 5 -14.19 -13.02 -1.13
C CYS A 5 -13.19 -13.44 -0.05
N ASN A 6 -11.91 -13.19 -0.30
CA ASN A 6 -10.89 -13.32 0.74
C ASN A 6 -10.87 -12.05 1.58
N ILE A 7 -10.57 -12.19 2.86
CA ILE A 7 -10.54 -11.10 3.84
C ILE A 7 -9.25 -11.20 4.63
N GLY A 8 -8.59 -10.05 4.83
CA GLY A 8 -7.42 -9.88 5.67
C GLY A 8 -7.69 -8.76 6.65
N LEU A 9 -7.27 -8.95 7.90
CA LEU A 9 -7.47 -8.02 9.00
C LEU A 9 -6.14 -7.79 9.69
N PHE A 10 -5.82 -6.53 9.97
CA PHE A 10 -4.69 -6.17 10.80
C PHE A 10 -4.98 -4.87 11.53
N ALA A 11 -4.98 -4.91 12.87
CA ALA A 11 -5.41 -3.80 13.72
C ALA A 11 -6.79 -3.25 13.27
N ASP A 12 -6.85 -1.99 12.85
CA ASP A 12 -8.04 -1.30 12.36
C ASP A 12 -8.23 -1.38 10.83
N ASP A 13 -7.24 -1.92 10.11
CA ASP A 13 -7.28 -2.07 8.66
C ASP A 13 -7.91 -3.39 8.22
N VAL A 14 -8.78 -3.29 7.21
CA VAL A 14 -9.48 -4.42 6.58
C VAL A 14 -9.23 -4.40 5.08
N VAL A 15 -8.82 -5.54 4.54
CA VAL A 15 -8.63 -5.74 3.09
C VAL A 15 -9.53 -6.86 2.62
N ILE A 16 -10.27 -6.63 1.55
CA ILE A 16 -11.11 -7.64 0.90
C ILE A 16 -10.67 -7.73 -0.55
N TRP A 17 -10.46 -8.94 -1.05
CA TRP A 17 -10.05 -9.15 -2.44
C TRP A 17 -10.67 -10.39 -3.05
N LYS A 18 -10.68 -10.41 -4.38
CA LYS A 18 -11.09 -11.54 -5.20
C LYS A 18 -10.25 -11.60 -6.46
N ASN A 19 -10.09 -12.80 -7.00
CA ASN A 19 -9.46 -13.06 -8.28
C ASN A 19 -10.46 -13.77 -9.19
N ASP A 20 -10.62 -13.28 -10.41
CA ASP A 20 -11.42 -13.90 -11.48
C ASP A 20 -10.93 -13.33 -12.84
N LYS A 21 -11.30 -13.99 -13.94
CA LYS A 21 -11.11 -13.45 -15.30
C LYS A 21 -12.16 -12.42 -15.66
N ASP A 22 -13.34 -12.50 -15.04
CA ASP A 22 -14.47 -11.61 -15.28
C ASP A 22 -14.55 -10.50 -14.22
N VAL A 23 -14.28 -9.28 -14.65
CA VAL A 23 -14.31 -8.08 -13.80
C VAL A 23 -15.69 -7.86 -13.19
N ILE A 24 -16.76 -8.12 -13.94
CA ILE A 24 -18.13 -7.88 -13.47
C ILE A 24 -18.45 -8.82 -12.30
N LYS A 25 -17.96 -10.06 -12.35
CA LYS A 25 -18.08 -11.00 -11.23
C LYS A 25 -17.30 -10.54 -10.01
N ILE A 26 -16.10 -9.97 -10.21
CA ILE A 26 -15.30 -9.41 -9.11
C ILE A 26 -16.03 -8.25 -8.46
N GLU A 27 -16.49 -7.27 -9.25
CA GLU A 27 -17.23 -6.10 -8.75
C GLU A 27 -18.48 -6.51 -7.98
N ASN A 28 -19.31 -7.38 -8.55
CA ASN A 28 -20.54 -7.84 -7.90
C ASN A 28 -20.24 -8.58 -6.60
N SER A 29 -19.26 -9.48 -6.60
CA SER A 29 -18.88 -10.22 -5.40
C SER A 29 -18.32 -9.30 -4.31
N LEU A 30 -17.45 -8.36 -4.67
CA LEU A 30 -16.86 -7.42 -3.71
C LEU A 30 -17.94 -6.52 -3.11
N ASN A 31 -18.82 -5.93 -3.93
CA ASN A 31 -19.92 -5.08 -3.44
C ASN A 31 -20.89 -5.85 -2.54
N GLN A 32 -21.28 -7.09 -2.90
CA GLN A 32 -22.14 -7.93 -2.06
C GLN A 32 -21.51 -8.22 -0.70
N ASN A 33 -20.22 -8.59 -0.68
CA ASN A 33 -19.51 -8.85 0.58
C ASN A 33 -19.28 -7.55 1.38
N MET A 34 -19.07 -6.42 0.71
CA MET A 34 -18.91 -5.12 1.37
C MET A 34 -20.17 -4.71 2.14
N VAL A 35 -21.36 -4.99 1.60
CA VAL A 35 -22.64 -4.75 2.30
C VAL A 35 -22.74 -5.60 3.56
N ALA A 36 -22.35 -6.88 3.50
CA ALA A 36 -22.35 -7.76 4.66
C ALA A 36 -21.36 -7.29 5.74
N ILE A 37 -20.16 -6.89 5.33
CA ILE A 37 -19.11 -6.39 6.24
C ILE A 37 -19.50 -5.04 6.86
N GLN A 38 -20.16 -4.17 6.09
CA GLN A 38 -20.71 -2.93 6.61
C GLN A 38 -21.78 -3.20 7.66
N SER A 39 -22.71 -4.12 7.39
CA SER A 39 -23.78 -4.49 8.33
C SER A 39 -23.20 -5.05 9.63
N PHE A 40 -22.21 -5.93 9.53
CA PHE A 40 -21.48 -6.46 10.68
C PHE A 40 -20.77 -5.35 11.47
N ALA A 41 -20.09 -4.43 10.78
CA ALA A 41 -19.41 -3.32 11.45
C ALA A 41 -20.39 -2.43 12.21
N GLU A 42 -21.53 -2.09 11.61
CA GLU A 42 -22.57 -1.28 12.25
C GLU A 42 -23.16 -1.95 13.49
N GLU A 43 -23.44 -3.25 13.43
CA GLU A 43 -23.91 -4.05 14.58
C GLU A 43 -22.89 -4.04 15.73
N HIS A 44 -21.61 -4.11 15.40
CA HIS A 44 -20.50 -4.09 16.35
C HIS A 44 -20.00 -2.67 16.69
N LYS A 45 -20.72 -1.61 16.31
CA LYS A 45 -20.37 -0.19 16.56
C LYS A 45 -19.01 0.23 15.96
N LEU A 46 -18.57 -0.43 14.91
CA LEU A 46 -17.41 -0.08 14.09
C LEU A 46 -17.83 0.79 12.91
N ASN A 47 -16.96 1.70 12.50
CA ASN A 47 -17.29 2.71 11.48
C ASN A 47 -16.15 2.88 10.47
N PHE A 48 -16.26 2.27 9.29
CA PHE A 48 -15.29 2.47 8.22
C PHE A 48 -15.35 3.90 7.65
N ASN A 49 -14.20 4.45 7.26
CA ASN A 49 -14.09 5.80 6.69
C ASN A 49 -13.88 5.73 5.17
N PRO A 50 -14.91 6.01 4.35
CA PRO A 50 -14.80 5.96 2.88
C PRO A 50 -13.71 6.86 2.30
N ALA A 51 -13.44 8.01 2.92
CA ALA A 51 -12.43 8.95 2.44
C ALA A 51 -10.98 8.46 2.64
N LYS A 52 -10.77 7.49 3.52
CA LYS A 52 -9.47 6.83 3.72
C LYS A 52 -9.39 5.46 3.05
N SER A 53 -10.48 4.98 2.48
CA SER A 53 -10.56 3.70 1.78
C SER A 53 -10.30 3.88 0.29
N PHE A 54 -9.70 2.87 -0.33
CA PHE A 54 -9.40 2.89 -1.75
C PHE A 54 -9.64 1.50 -2.35
N THR A 55 -9.69 1.45 -3.68
CA THR A 55 -9.68 0.23 -4.46
C THR A 55 -8.41 0.15 -5.28
N CYS A 56 -7.99 -1.08 -5.60
CA CYS A 56 -6.85 -1.31 -6.47
C CYS A 56 -7.11 -2.57 -7.30
N ILE A 57 -6.57 -2.59 -8.51
CA ILE A 57 -6.56 -3.77 -9.37
C ILE A 57 -5.11 -4.22 -9.54
N PHE A 58 -4.92 -5.52 -9.45
CA PHE A 58 -3.67 -6.17 -9.81
C PHE A 58 -3.85 -6.98 -11.08
N THR A 59 -3.08 -6.68 -12.12
CA THR A 59 -3.15 -7.35 -13.42
C THR A 59 -1.89 -7.13 -14.23
N THR A 60 -1.49 -8.16 -14.97
CA THR A 60 -0.44 -8.08 -16.00
C THR A 60 -1.01 -7.74 -17.37
N ASN A 61 -2.34 -7.71 -17.53
CA ASN A 61 -2.98 -7.36 -18.79
C ASN A 61 -3.02 -5.83 -18.95
N ARG A 62 -2.24 -5.32 -19.91
CA ARG A 62 -2.15 -3.89 -20.22
C ARG A 62 -3.48 -3.26 -20.62
N HIS A 63 -4.39 -4.01 -21.23
CA HIS A 63 -5.72 -3.49 -21.59
C HIS A 63 -6.58 -3.20 -20.35
N MET A 64 -6.29 -3.84 -19.22
CA MET A 64 -7.00 -3.64 -17.96
C MET A 64 -6.36 -2.57 -17.07
N PHE A 65 -5.25 -1.97 -17.50
CA PHE A 65 -4.48 -1.01 -16.68
C PHE A 65 -5.25 0.27 -16.33
N ASN A 66 -6.23 0.65 -17.16
CA ASN A 66 -7.08 1.83 -16.96
C ASN A 66 -8.49 1.47 -16.47
N LEU A 67 -8.72 0.21 -16.11
CA LEU A 67 -9.98 -0.22 -15.54
C LEU A 67 -10.19 0.44 -14.18
N GLN A 68 -11.40 0.95 -13.96
CA GLN A 68 -11.82 1.54 -12.69
C GLN A 68 -13.05 0.77 -12.19
N PRO A 69 -12.88 -0.14 -11.22
CA PRO A 69 -13.97 -0.96 -10.75
C PRO A 69 -14.89 -0.13 -9.86
N LYS A 70 -16.19 -0.30 -10.04
CA LYS A 70 -17.20 0.42 -9.26
C LYS A 70 -17.47 -0.29 -7.94
N ILE A 71 -16.64 -0.01 -6.94
CA ILE A 71 -16.81 -0.54 -5.58
C ILE A 71 -17.32 0.57 -4.67
N TYR A 72 -18.34 0.25 -3.88
CA TYR A 72 -19.00 1.21 -2.99
C TYR A 72 -18.80 0.84 -1.53
N LEU A 73 -18.60 1.86 -0.69
CA LEU A 73 -18.60 1.73 0.77
C LEU A 73 -19.52 2.81 1.34
N LYS A 74 -20.58 2.39 2.05
CA LYS A 74 -21.62 3.31 2.56
C LYS A 74 -22.25 4.18 1.47
N GLY A 75 -22.45 3.60 0.29
CA GLY A 75 -22.95 4.31 -0.89
C GLY A 75 -21.94 5.24 -1.58
N ASN A 76 -20.74 5.44 -1.05
CA ASN A 76 -19.70 6.24 -1.68
C ASN A 76 -18.86 5.37 -2.63
N LEU A 77 -18.67 5.82 -3.86
CA LEU A 77 -17.75 5.19 -4.81
C LEU A 77 -16.31 5.38 -4.31
N LEU A 78 -15.59 4.28 -4.12
CA LEU A 78 -14.20 4.32 -3.68
C LEU A 78 -13.27 4.70 -4.83
N GLU A 79 -12.28 5.54 -4.54
CA GLU A 79 -11.24 5.90 -5.52
C GLU A 79 -10.38 4.68 -5.87
N THR A 80 -10.08 4.52 -7.17
CA THR A 80 -9.15 3.48 -7.64
C THR A 80 -7.72 4.01 -7.70
N SER A 81 -6.87 3.54 -6.79
CA SER A 81 -5.45 3.87 -6.77
C SER A 81 -4.63 2.83 -7.53
N LYS A 82 -3.75 3.29 -8.43
CA LYS A 82 -2.80 2.43 -9.17
C LYS A 82 -1.54 2.09 -8.38
N SER A 83 -1.26 2.84 -7.32
CA SER A 83 -0.14 2.59 -6.41
C SER A 83 -0.54 2.88 -4.98
N PRO A 84 -1.42 2.06 -4.41
CA PRO A 84 -1.80 2.20 -3.02
C PRO A 84 -0.60 1.90 -2.11
N THR A 85 -0.53 2.60 -0.98
CA THR A 85 0.42 2.28 0.08
C THR A 85 -0.33 1.63 1.23
N TYR A 86 0.13 0.47 1.68
CA TYR A 86 -0.44 -0.31 2.77
C TYR A 86 0.69 -0.76 3.68
N PHE A 87 0.61 -0.45 4.97
CA PHE A 87 1.69 -0.67 5.95
C PHE A 87 3.07 -0.18 5.50
N GLY A 88 3.13 0.96 4.81
CA GLY A 88 4.39 1.53 4.30
C GLY A 88 4.90 0.88 3.01
N PHE A 89 4.33 -0.24 2.59
CA PHE A 89 4.62 -0.90 1.33
C PHE A 89 3.79 -0.28 0.20
N THR A 90 4.44 0.18 -0.87
CA THR A 90 3.76 0.78 -2.02
C THR A 90 3.58 -0.27 -3.10
N PHE A 91 2.34 -0.67 -3.36
CA PHE A 91 2.08 -1.64 -4.41
C PHE A 91 2.11 -1.00 -5.80
N ASP A 92 2.32 -1.85 -6.80
CA ASP A 92 2.15 -1.53 -8.21
C ASP A 92 1.10 -2.46 -8.82
N THR A 93 0.45 -2.01 -9.89
CA THR A 93 -0.59 -2.77 -10.60
C THR A 93 -0.14 -4.17 -11.02
N GLU A 94 1.15 -4.35 -11.32
CA GLU A 94 1.73 -5.66 -11.69
C GLU A 94 2.36 -6.40 -10.50
N ILE A 95 2.35 -5.81 -9.29
CA ILE A 95 3.03 -6.33 -8.08
C ILE A 95 4.52 -6.61 -8.34
N ASN A 96 5.15 -5.84 -9.23
CA ASN A 96 6.60 -5.94 -9.48
C ASN A 96 7.44 -5.14 -8.47
N CYS A 97 6.78 -4.43 -7.55
CA CYS A 97 7.40 -3.63 -6.46
C CYS A 97 8.33 -2.52 -6.97
N GLY A 98 8.28 -2.17 -8.25
CA GLY A 98 9.22 -1.23 -8.87
C GLY A 98 9.15 0.16 -8.28
N LYS A 99 7.95 0.70 -8.02
CA LYS A 99 7.79 2.02 -7.39
C LYS A 99 8.24 2.02 -5.94
N HIS A 100 7.97 0.94 -5.22
CA HIS A 100 8.45 0.80 -3.85
C HIS A 100 9.98 0.81 -3.80
N ILE A 101 10.63 -0.04 -4.60
CA ILE A 101 12.09 -0.09 -4.71
C ILE A 101 12.65 1.27 -5.13
N ALA A 102 12.06 1.94 -6.12
CA ALA A 102 12.50 3.26 -6.55
C ALA A 102 12.43 4.30 -5.40
N LYS A 103 11.37 4.26 -4.60
CA LYS A 103 11.20 5.13 -3.42
C LYS A 103 12.26 4.85 -2.36
N LEU A 104 12.62 3.58 -2.14
CA LEU A 104 13.67 3.19 -1.21
C LEU A 104 15.05 3.60 -1.67
N VAL A 105 15.36 3.38 -2.95
CA VAL A 105 16.62 3.81 -3.56
C VAL A 105 16.78 5.32 -3.42
N GLU A 106 15.73 6.09 -3.69
CA GLU A 106 15.79 7.55 -3.57
C GLU A 106 15.95 8.01 -2.12
N LYS A 107 15.24 7.39 -1.17
CA LYS A 107 15.39 7.66 0.27
C LYS A 107 16.80 7.32 0.76
N GLY A 108 17.31 6.15 0.39
CA GLY A 108 18.67 5.71 0.72
C GLY A 108 19.75 6.61 0.13
N ARG A 109 19.56 7.06 -1.12
CA ARG A 109 20.48 7.99 -1.80
C ARG A 109 20.57 9.33 -1.06
N LYS A 110 19.45 9.89 -0.62
CA LYS A 110 19.44 11.15 0.16
C LYS A 110 20.20 11.01 1.47
N HIS A 111 19.97 9.92 2.21
CA HIS A 111 20.70 9.66 3.45
C HIS A 111 22.20 9.42 3.21
N LEU A 112 22.55 8.76 2.10
CA LEU A 112 23.94 8.56 1.72
C LEU A 112 24.63 9.88 1.35
N GLN A 113 23.94 10.79 0.66
CA GLN A 113 24.48 12.13 0.37
C GLN A 113 24.73 12.92 1.66
N LEU A 114 23.81 12.85 2.63
CA LEU A 114 24.02 13.45 3.94
C LEU A 114 25.25 12.86 4.64
N LEU A 115 25.38 11.53 4.65
CA LEU A 115 26.54 10.86 5.25
C LEU A 115 27.86 11.30 4.58
N LYS A 116 27.88 11.40 3.24
CA LYS A 116 29.04 11.90 2.49
C LYS A 116 29.40 13.35 2.83
N PHE A 117 28.40 14.19 3.03
CA PHE A 117 28.60 15.59 3.40
C PHE A 117 29.27 15.72 4.77
N ILE A 118 28.79 14.96 5.76
CA ILE A 118 29.37 15.01 7.13
C ILE A 118 30.67 14.24 7.27
N SER A 119 31.07 13.41 6.30
CA SER A 119 32.34 12.65 6.31
C SER A 119 33.54 13.44 5.76
N GLY A 120 33.47 14.78 5.70
CA GLY A 120 34.56 15.62 5.20
C GLY A 120 35.89 15.38 5.94
N ARG A 121 37.04 15.56 5.28
CA ARG A 121 38.35 15.27 5.88
C ARG A 121 38.80 16.31 6.91
N ASP A 122 38.53 17.59 6.67
CA ASP A 122 39.07 18.67 7.50
C ASP A 122 38.11 19.14 8.61
N TRP A 123 36.80 19.03 8.40
CA TRP A 123 35.72 19.47 9.32
C TRP A 123 34.62 18.41 9.48
N GLY A 124 34.93 17.14 9.20
CA GLY A 124 33.94 16.06 9.27
C GLY A 124 33.65 15.57 10.68
N ALA A 125 32.54 14.85 10.79
CA ALA A 125 32.14 14.17 11.99
C ALA A 125 33.08 12.99 12.30
N ASN A 126 33.24 12.67 13.59
CA ASN A 126 34.03 11.53 14.02
C ASN A 126 33.41 10.18 13.58
N SER A 127 34.20 9.11 13.63
CA SER A 127 33.79 7.78 13.19
C SER A 127 32.56 7.23 13.94
N GLY A 128 32.40 7.55 15.22
CA GLY A 128 31.23 7.18 16.02
C GLY A 128 29.94 7.80 15.49
N THR A 129 29.97 9.11 15.20
CA THR A 129 28.85 9.85 14.62
C THR A 129 28.52 9.35 13.22
N LEU A 130 29.52 9.04 12.39
CA LEU A 130 29.29 8.48 11.05
C LEU A 130 28.61 7.11 11.11
N ARG A 131 29.09 6.21 11.99
CA ARG A 131 28.49 4.89 12.20
C ARG A 131 27.07 4.99 12.74
N MET A 132 26.83 5.88 13.70
CA MET A 132 25.50 6.13 14.26
C MET A 132 24.55 6.66 13.18
N THR A 133 24.98 7.63 12.38
CA THR A 133 24.19 8.18 11.27
C THR A 133 23.82 7.10 10.25
N TYR A 134 24.78 6.26 9.86
CA TYR A 134 24.51 5.13 8.97
C TYR A 134 23.48 4.16 9.57
N THR A 135 23.67 3.77 10.83
CA THR A 135 22.81 2.79 11.52
C THR A 135 21.39 3.34 11.73
N ALA A 136 21.24 4.64 11.97
CA ALA A 136 19.95 5.28 12.23
C ALA A 136 19.19 5.62 10.94
N LEU A 137 19.88 6.02 9.87
CA LEU A 137 19.22 6.55 8.67
C LEU A 137 19.28 5.62 7.46
N ILE A 138 20.42 4.98 7.21
CA ILE A 138 20.63 4.20 5.98
C ILE A 138 20.22 2.75 6.20
N ARG A 139 20.69 2.12 7.28
CA ARG A 139 20.41 0.71 7.57
C ARG A 139 18.91 0.37 7.61
N PRO A 140 18.02 1.15 8.25
CA PRO A 140 16.60 0.80 8.30
C PRO A 140 15.92 0.85 6.93
N VAL A 141 16.44 1.66 6.00
CA VAL A 141 15.93 1.75 4.61
C VAL A 141 16.37 0.55 3.76
N LEU A 142 17.50 -0.09 4.11
CA LEU A 142 17.98 -1.28 3.42
C LEU A 142 17.38 -2.56 4.02
N ASP A 143 17.27 -2.61 5.35
CA ASP A 143 16.85 -3.83 6.06
C ASP A 143 15.31 -3.96 6.10
N ASN A 144 14.59 -2.85 6.24
CA ASN A 144 13.12 -2.82 6.40
C ASN A 144 12.44 -1.87 5.42
N GLY A 145 13.16 -1.50 4.36
CA GLY A 145 12.66 -0.62 3.31
C GLY A 145 11.55 -1.26 2.54
#